data_AF-A0A671SA51-F1
#
_entry.id   AF-A0A671SA51-F1
#
_cell.length_a   1.000
_cell.length_b   1.000
_cell.length_c   1.000
_cell.angle_alpha   90.00
_cell.angle_beta   90.00
_cell.angle_gamma   90.00
#
_symmetry.space_group_name_H-M   'P 1'
#
loop_
_entity.id
_entity.type
_entity.pdbx_description
1 polymer ?
#
loop_
_entity_poly.entity_id
_entity_poly.type
_entity_poly.pdbx_seq_one_letter_code
_entity_poly.pdbx_strand_id
1 'polypeptide(L)'
;MEQDVKENEVLLLRFKYHSFFDLNPKYDAIRVNQLYEQAKWAILLEEIECTEEEMMMFAALQYHINKLSIMSSDNHMNNSEKEVDEVDAALSDLEITLEGGKTSNTMGDITSIPELADYMKVFKPKKLTLKGYKQYWCTFKDITISCYKSREEAHGTPAHQMNLRGCEVTPDVNISGQKFNIKLLIPVADGMNEIWLRCDAEKQYAQWMAACRLASKGKTMADSSYNLEVQNILSFLKMQHMNPDPQIIEPITTDINPECLVSPRYLKKYKNKQISARILEAHQNVAQMSLIEAKMRFIQAWQSLPEFGITHFLAKFQGGKKDELIGITYNRLIRMDASTGDAIKTWRFSNMKQWNVNWEIKMVTVEFADEPSLAFICAEVDCKVVHEFIGGYIFLSTRAKDQNESLDEEMFYKLTSGWV
;
A
#
# COMPACT_ATOMS: atom_id res chain seq x y z
N MET A 1 15.65 13.25 -28.67
CA MET A 1 15.43 13.63 -30.08
C MET A 1 14.00 13.34 -30.55
N GLU A 2 13.50 12.10 -30.51
CA GLU A 2 12.15 11.76 -31.04
C GLU A 2 10.97 12.32 -30.22
N GLN A 3 11.21 12.71 -28.97
CA GLN A 3 10.22 13.34 -28.08
C GLN A 3 10.47 14.84 -27.89
N ASP A 4 11.12 15.50 -28.86
CA ASP A 4 11.45 16.94 -28.86
C ASP A 4 12.32 17.43 -27.68
N VAL A 5 12.95 16.52 -26.93
CA VAL A 5 13.91 16.87 -25.87
C VAL A 5 15.20 17.42 -26.46
N LYS A 6 15.61 18.61 -26.00
CA LYS A 6 16.81 19.35 -26.42
C LYS A 6 17.96 19.19 -25.42
N GLU A 7 19.17 19.52 -25.86
CA GLU A 7 20.34 19.55 -24.99
C GLU A 7 20.15 20.58 -23.85
N ASN A 8 20.55 20.21 -22.63
CA ASN A 8 20.39 21.01 -21.41
C ASN A 8 18.93 21.25 -20.97
N GLU A 9 17.97 20.51 -21.52
CA GLU A 9 16.59 20.56 -21.04
C GLU A 9 16.45 19.86 -19.68
N VAL A 10 15.62 20.43 -18.80
CA VAL A 10 15.40 19.91 -17.45
C VAL A 10 14.24 18.91 -17.49
N LEU A 11 14.53 17.66 -17.14
CA LEU A 11 13.53 16.59 -17.04
C LEU A 11 13.29 16.22 -15.58
N LEU A 12 12.04 15.85 -15.27
CA LEU A 12 11.66 15.35 -13.96
C LEU A 12 11.79 13.83 -13.92
N LEU A 13 12.77 13.32 -13.18
CA LEU A 13 12.79 11.92 -12.77
C LEU A 13 11.81 11.73 -11.61
N ARG A 14 10.81 10.88 -11.81
CA ARG A 14 9.77 10.55 -10.83
C ARG A 14 9.47 9.06 -10.84
N PHE A 15 9.03 8.53 -9.71
CA PHE A 15 8.43 7.20 -9.65
C PHE A 15 7.07 7.25 -10.36
N LYS A 16 7.05 6.75 -11.60
CA LYS A 16 5.86 6.73 -12.48
C LYS A 16 4.82 5.72 -12.02
N TYR A 17 5.26 4.51 -11.68
CA TYR A 17 4.38 3.41 -11.31
C TYR A 17 4.39 3.19 -9.80
N HIS A 18 3.21 3.25 -9.18
CA HIS A 18 3.03 3.11 -7.74
C HIS A 18 2.95 1.64 -7.30
N SER A 19 3.86 0.81 -7.83
CA SER A 19 4.04 -0.60 -7.49
C SER A 19 5.52 -0.87 -7.22
N PHE A 20 5.92 -0.60 -5.98
CA PHE A 20 7.32 -0.70 -5.57
C PHE A 20 7.65 -2.14 -5.19
N PHE A 21 8.42 -2.81 -6.05
CA PHE A 21 8.91 -4.16 -5.82
C PHE A 21 10.16 -4.12 -4.93
N ASP A 22 10.19 -5.00 -3.93
CA ASP A 22 11.32 -5.25 -3.04
C ASP A 22 12.05 -3.98 -2.55
N LEU A 23 11.34 -3.09 -1.85
CA LEU A 23 11.97 -1.94 -1.19
C LEU A 23 12.74 -2.44 0.02
N ASN A 24 14.05 -2.65 -0.13
CA ASN A 24 14.91 -3.20 0.91
C ASN A 24 15.76 -2.11 1.59
N PRO A 25 15.50 -1.76 2.87
CA PRO A 25 16.25 -0.72 3.59
C PRO A 25 17.77 -0.89 3.61
N LYS A 26 18.27 -2.13 3.48
CA LYS A 26 19.70 -2.48 3.52
C LYS A 26 20.42 -2.07 2.23
N TYR A 27 19.77 -2.22 1.07
CA TYR A 27 20.40 -2.03 -0.24
C TYR A 27 19.88 -0.79 -0.97
N ASP A 28 18.67 -0.32 -0.64
CA ASP A 28 17.94 0.71 -1.40
C ASP A 28 17.97 2.10 -0.75
N ALA A 29 18.99 2.45 0.05
CA ALA A 29 19.01 3.72 0.79
C ALA A 29 18.71 4.96 -0.09
N ILE A 30 19.25 5.00 -1.31
CA ILE A 30 18.99 6.09 -2.28
C ILE A 30 17.56 6.03 -2.81
N ARG A 31 17.09 4.85 -3.24
CA ARG A 31 15.74 4.65 -3.78
C ARG A 31 14.67 4.96 -2.75
N VAL A 32 14.84 4.50 -1.51
CA VAL A 32 13.98 4.82 -0.36
C VAL A 32 13.97 6.32 -0.11
N ASN A 33 15.13 6.98 -0.11
CA ASN A 33 15.19 8.42 0.11
C ASN A 33 14.45 9.22 -0.96
N GLN A 34 14.66 8.90 -2.24
CA GLN A 34 13.97 9.59 -3.33
C GLN A 34 12.46 9.34 -3.31
N LEU A 35 12.04 8.13 -2.95
CA LEU A 35 10.63 7.80 -2.84
C LEU A 35 9.96 8.52 -1.66
N TYR A 36 10.64 8.59 -0.52
CA TYR A 36 10.24 9.41 0.63
C TYR A 36 10.09 10.88 0.23
N GLU A 37 11.07 11.46 -0.46
CA GLU A 37 11.02 12.85 -0.91
C GLU A 37 9.84 13.09 -1.86
N GLN A 38 9.60 12.21 -2.83
CA GLN A 38 8.44 12.31 -3.72
C GLN A 38 7.12 12.27 -2.93
N ALA A 39 6.97 11.34 -1.98
CA ALA A 39 5.78 11.23 -1.13
C ALA A 39 5.58 12.48 -0.25
N LYS A 40 6.68 12.98 0.35
CA LYS A 40 6.67 14.19 1.18
C LYS A 40 6.18 15.40 0.40
N TRP A 41 6.70 15.62 -0.80
CA TRP A 41 6.26 16.74 -1.64
C TRP A 41 4.81 16.61 -2.07
N ALA A 42 4.36 15.39 -2.42
CA ALA A 42 2.95 15.16 -2.74
C ALA A 42 2.00 15.53 -1.58
N ILE A 43 2.39 15.21 -0.33
CA ILE A 43 1.60 15.54 0.86
C ILE A 43 1.66 17.04 1.19
N LEU A 44 2.84 17.65 1.17
CA LEU A 44 3.02 19.07 1.52
C LEU A 44 2.37 20.01 0.51
N LEU A 45 2.37 19.64 -0.77
CA LEU A 45 1.76 20.39 -1.87
C LEU A 45 0.28 20.06 -2.09
N GLU A 46 -0.29 19.17 -1.26
CA GLU A 46 -1.69 18.75 -1.35
C GLU A 46 -2.05 18.09 -2.70
N GLU A 47 -1.08 17.41 -3.34
CA GLU A 47 -1.33 16.56 -4.51
C GLU A 47 -2.07 15.27 -4.13
N ILE A 48 -1.94 14.84 -2.86
CA ILE A 48 -2.71 13.75 -2.26
C ILE A 48 -3.29 14.20 -0.92
N GLU A 49 -4.57 13.92 -0.70
CA GLU A 49 -5.23 14.27 0.56
C GLU A 49 -4.88 13.29 1.68
N CYS A 50 -4.71 13.83 2.88
CA CYS A 50 -4.66 13.06 4.12
C CYS A 50 -5.50 13.74 5.21
N THR A 51 -5.85 12.95 6.23
CA THR A 51 -6.53 13.46 7.41
C THR A 51 -5.61 14.35 8.24
N GLU A 52 -6.20 15.05 9.21
CA GLU A 52 -5.47 15.89 10.14
C GLU A 52 -4.52 15.11 11.05
N GLU A 53 -4.93 13.93 11.53
CA GLU A 53 -4.08 13.07 12.36
C GLU A 53 -2.93 12.47 11.55
N GLU A 54 -3.19 12.04 10.31
CA GLU A 54 -2.14 11.56 9.40
C GLU A 54 -1.12 12.66 9.10
N MET A 55 -1.56 13.91 8.87
CA MET A 55 -0.65 15.04 8.67
C MET A 55 0.28 15.28 9.87
N MET A 56 -0.24 15.18 11.10
CA MET A 56 0.62 15.33 12.29
C MET A 56 1.65 14.20 12.39
N MET A 57 1.28 12.97 12.00
CA MET A 57 2.21 11.84 11.93
C MET A 57 3.28 12.04 10.83
N PHE A 58 2.89 12.50 9.63
CA PHE A 58 3.83 12.82 8.55
C PHE A 58 4.82 13.91 8.97
N ALA A 59 4.33 14.97 9.62
CA ALA A 59 5.15 16.05 10.15
C ALA A 59 6.13 15.55 11.22
N ALA A 60 5.68 14.66 12.12
CA ALA A 60 6.52 14.06 13.16
C ALA A 60 7.62 13.16 12.58
N LEU A 61 7.29 12.33 11.58
CA LEU A 61 8.26 11.51 10.85
C LEU A 61 9.27 12.39 10.10
N GLN A 62 8.82 13.43 9.40
CA GLN A 62 9.71 14.37 8.71
C GLN A 62 10.63 15.10 9.67
N TYR A 63 10.11 15.58 10.81
CA TYR A 63 10.92 16.20 11.85
C TYR A 63 12.02 15.25 12.36
N HIS A 64 11.64 14.00 12.64
CA HIS A 64 12.59 12.98 13.11
C HIS A 64 13.66 12.65 12.07
N ILE A 65 13.27 12.47 10.80
CA ILE A 65 14.18 12.23 9.67
C ILE A 65 15.17 13.38 9.51
N ASN A 66 14.70 14.62 9.56
CA ASN A 66 15.56 15.80 9.45
C ASN A 66 16.57 15.87 10.62
N LYS A 67 16.11 15.62 11.85
CA LYS A 67 16.97 15.62 13.05
C LYS A 67 18.07 14.56 12.94
N LEU A 68 17.72 13.32 12.57
CA LEU A 68 18.69 12.24 12.41
C LEU A 68 19.65 12.51 11.25
N SER A 69 19.18 13.09 10.14
CA SER A 69 20.02 13.40 8.98
C SER A 69 21.12 14.40 9.33
N ILE A 70 20.81 15.44 10.11
CA ILE A 70 21.79 16.43 10.57
C ILE A 70 22.80 15.79 11.54
N MET A 71 22.34 14.96 12.47
CA MET A 71 23.22 14.27 13.42
C MET A 71 24.16 13.26 12.74
N SER A 72 23.72 12.61 11.66
CA SER A 72 24.55 11.68 10.89
C SER A 72 25.65 12.35 10.07
N SER A 73 25.50 13.63 9.70
CA SER A 73 26.53 14.39 8.97
C SER A 73 27.75 14.77 9.83
N ASP A 74 27.59 14.90 11.15
CA ASP A 74 28.69 15.23 12.07
C ASP A 74 29.58 14.02 12.42
N ASN A 75 29.10 12.78 12.17
CA ASN A 75 29.79 11.53 12.54
C ASN A 75 30.80 11.02 11.49
N HIS A 76 31.15 11.82 10.48
CA HIS A 76 32.12 11.42 9.44
C HIS A 76 33.58 11.23 9.93
N MET A 77 33.84 11.34 11.25
CA MET A 77 35.18 11.13 11.85
C MET A 77 35.36 9.85 12.66
N ASN A 78 34.31 9.08 12.98
CA ASN A 78 34.45 7.83 13.77
C ASN A 78 34.00 6.61 12.95
N ASN A 79 34.81 6.23 11.98
CA ASN A 79 34.58 5.06 11.13
C ASN A 79 35.10 3.77 11.81
N SER A 80 34.63 3.46 13.02
CA SER A 80 34.99 2.23 13.75
C SER A 80 33.80 1.37 14.19
N GLU A 81 32.56 1.75 13.87
CA GLU A 81 31.35 0.96 14.20
C GLU A 81 30.77 0.17 13.01
N LYS A 82 31.26 0.39 11.77
CA LYS A 82 30.73 -0.31 10.58
C LYS A 82 31.16 -1.78 10.44
N GLU A 83 32.28 -2.20 11.02
CA GLU A 83 32.75 -3.59 10.85
C GLU A 83 31.96 -4.61 11.68
N VAL A 84 31.32 -4.20 12.78
CA VAL A 84 30.60 -5.13 13.66
C VAL A 84 29.21 -5.46 13.09
N ASP A 85 28.51 -4.46 12.55
CA ASP A 85 27.19 -4.64 11.92
C ASP A 85 27.25 -5.46 10.62
N GLU A 86 28.33 -5.35 9.85
CA GLU A 86 28.49 -6.14 8.61
C GLU A 86 28.72 -7.63 8.90
N VAL A 87 29.43 -7.96 9.98
CA VAL A 87 29.68 -9.34 10.40
C VAL A 87 28.43 -9.97 11.01
N ASP A 88 27.70 -9.26 11.88
CA ASP A 88 26.46 -9.76 12.47
C ASP A 88 25.30 -9.82 11.44
N ALA A 89 25.25 -8.91 10.47
CA ALA A 89 24.30 -8.97 9.36
C ALA A 89 24.66 -10.06 8.34
N ALA A 90 25.95 -10.33 8.10
CA ALA A 90 26.38 -11.47 7.29
C ALA A 90 26.10 -12.80 8.00
N LEU A 91 26.21 -12.85 9.33
CA LEU A 91 25.81 -13.99 10.14
C LEU A 91 24.29 -14.20 10.13
N SER A 92 23.50 -13.12 10.18
CA SER A 92 22.03 -13.18 10.05
C SER A 92 21.58 -13.63 8.65
N ASP A 93 22.21 -13.13 7.58
CA ASP A 93 21.92 -13.58 6.21
C ASP A 93 22.38 -15.03 5.97
N LEU A 94 23.51 -15.45 6.56
CA LEU A 94 23.94 -16.84 6.57
C LEU A 94 22.99 -17.72 7.38
N GLU A 95 22.44 -17.25 8.49
CA GLU A 95 21.47 -17.96 9.31
C GLU A 95 20.14 -18.13 8.55
N ILE A 96 19.64 -17.08 7.87
CA ILE A 96 18.44 -17.17 7.02
C ILE A 96 18.67 -18.10 5.81
N THR A 97 19.87 -18.11 5.23
CA THR A 97 20.21 -18.97 4.08
C THR A 97 20.49 -20.42 4.50
N LEU A 98 21.04 -20.65 5.70
CA LEU A 98 21.34 -21.98 6.25
C LEU A 98 20.16 -22.60 7.01
N GLU A 99 19.20 -21.82 7.49
CA GLU A 99 17.91 -22.31 8.00
C GLU A 99 17.02 -22.87 6.87
N GLY A 100 17.33 -22.54 5.60
CA GLY A 100 16.86 -23.30 4.43
C GLY A 100 17.47 -24.72 4.30
N GLY A 101 18.41 -25.10 5.17
CA GLY A 101 19.18 -26.35 5.05
C GLY A 101 19.47 -27.14 6.34
N LYS A 102 19.09 -26.68 7.54
CA LYS A 102 19.27 -27.46 8.79
C LYS A 102 18.08 -27.33 9.73
N THR A 103 17.06 -28.14 9.51
CA THR A 103 16.12 -28.51 10.57
C THR A 103 16.81 -29.49 11.52
N SER A 104 17.04 -29.04 12.75
CA SER A 104 17.38 -29.92 13.85
C SER A 104 16.13 -30.73 14.23
N ASN A 105 16.13 -32.02 13.89
CA ASN A 105 15.31 -33.09 14.49
C ASN A 105 13.95 -32.70 15.07
N THR A 106 13.00 -32.37 14.20
CA THR A 106 11.60 -32.79 14.38
C THR A 106 10.98 -32.92 12.99
N MET A 107 10.96 -34.13 12.44
CA MET A 107 10.18 -34.43 11.23
C MET A 107 8.71 -34.15 11.52
N GLY A 108 8.22 -33.00 11.09
CA GLY A 108 6.80 -32.65 10.99
C GLY A 108 6.51 -32.22 9.55
N ASP A 109 5.54 -32.89 8.94
CA ASP A 109 5.09 -32.79 7.54
C ASP A 109 5.30 -31.43 6.83
N ILE A 110 6.12 -31.43 5.79
CA ILE A 110 6.27 -30.36 4.76
C ILE A 110 5.01 -30.22 3.86
N THR A 111 3.92 -30.92 4.18
CA THR A 111 2.67 -30.96 3.40
C THR A 111 1.49 -30.23 4.02
N SER A 112 1.65 -29.57 5.18
CA SER A 112 0.53 -28.83 5.81
C SER A 112 0.41 -27.43 5.24
N ILE A 113 -0.65 -27.19 4.47
CA ILE A 113 -1.06 -25.84 4.02
C ILE A 113 -1.34 -24.98 5.27
N PRO A 114 -0.68 -23.81 5.44
CA PRO A 114 -0.92 -22.94 6.59
C PRO A 114 -2.38 -22.48 6.67
N GLU A 115 -2.95 -22.53 7.87
CA GLU A 115 -4.34 -22.17 8.13
C GLU A 115 -4.43 -21.26 9.37
N LEU A 116 -5.22 -20.18 9.29
CA LEU A 116 -5.68 -19.44 10.46
C LEU A 116 -7.09 -19.88 10.80
N ALA A 117 -7.40 -20.03 12.08
CA ALA A 117 -8.74 -20.41 12.51
C ALA A 117 -9.08 -19.73 13.85
N ASP A 118 -10.06 -18.83 13.83
CA ASP A 118 -10.42 -18.03 14.99
C ASP A 118 -11.92 -17.69 15.01
N TYR A 119 -12.44 -17.41 16.20
CA TYR A 119 -13.74 -16.74 16.32
C TYR A 119 -13.61 -15.27 15.98
N MET A 120 -14.46 -14.79 15.06
CA MET A 120 -14.47 -13.39 14.63
C MET A 120 -15.89 -12.89 14.41
N LYS A 121 -16.08 -11.58 14.54
CA LYS A 121 -17.35 -10.93 14.24
C LYS A 121 -17.37 -10.53 12.76
N VAL A 122 -18.33 -11.03 12.00
CA VAL A 122 -18.51 -10.73 10.57
C VAL A 122 -19.76 -9.88 10.39
N PHE A 123 -19.64 -8.82 9.59
CA PHE A 123 -20.74 -7.96 9.19
C PHE A 123 -20.79 -7.85 7.67
N LYS A 124 -21.99 -7.96 7.10
CA LYS A 124 -22.24 -7.83 5.67
C LYS A 124 -23.31 -6.76 5.46
N PRO A 125 -22.95 -5.55 4.99
CA PRO A 125 -23.92 -4.49 4.73
C PRO A 125 -24.92 -4.97 3.66
N LYS A 126 -26.23 -4.88 3.94
CA LYS A 126 -27.28 -5.10 2.93
C LYS A 126 -28.17 -3.87 2.87
N LYS A 127 -28.49 -3.41 1.65
CA LYS A 127 -29.27 -2.19 1.36
C LYS A 127 -30.65 -2.10 2.05
N LEU A 128 -31.21 -3.21 2.56
CA LEU A 128 -32.60 -3.27 3.04
C LEU A 128 -32.82 -3.98 4.39
N THR A 129 -31.76 -4.41 5.11
CA THR A 129 -31.94 -5.00 6.46
C THR A 129 -30.76 -4.68 7.38
N LEU A 130 -31.05 -4.12 8.57
CA LEU A 130 -30.09 -3.98 9.67
C LEU A 130 -29.80 -5.36 10.27
N LYS A 131 -28.72 -6.00 9.85
CA LYS A 131 -28.13 -7.11 10.62
C LYS A 131 -26.72 -6.71 11.01
N GLY A 132 -26.54 -6.39 12.28
CA GLY A 132 -25.24 -6.06 12.89
C GLY A 132 -24.26 -7.23 12.86
N TYR A 133 -23.08 -7.01 13.45
CA TYR A 133 -22.03 -8.03 13.57
C TYR A 133 -22.56 -9.33 14.18
N LYS A 134 -22.18 -10.45 13.57
CA LYS A 134 -22.45 -11.80 14.09
C LYS A 134 -21.14 -12.56 14.25
N GLN A 135 -21.02 -13.32 15.33
CA GLN A 135 -19.85 -14.13 15.57
C GLN A 135 -19.90 -15.41 14.74
N TYR A 136 -18.77 -15.75 14.12
CA TYR A 136 -18.55 -16.96 13.33
C TYR A 136 -17.21 -17.57 13.72
N TRP A 137 -17.08 -18.88 13.51
CA TRP A 137 -15.78 -19.55 13.42
C TRP A 137 -15.24 -19.35 12.00
N CYS A 138 -14.20 -18.54 11.85
CA CYS A 138 -13.61 -18.22 10.57
C CYS A 138 -12.32 -19.02 10.38
N THR A 139 -12.15 -19.58 9.19
CA THR A 139 -10.91 -20.23 8.73
C THR A 139 -10.36 -19.48 7.53
N PHE A 140 -9.05 -19.33 7.46
CA PHE A 140 -8.33 -18.75 6.33
C PHE A 140 -7.40 -19.83 5.78
N LYS A 141 -7.65 -20.26 4.56
CA LYS A 141 -6.83 -21.26 3.87
C LYS A 141 -6.56 -20.83 2.43
N ASP A 142 -5.31 -20.96 2.00
CA ASP A 142 -4.80 -20.45 0.72
C ASP A 142 -5.03 -18.94 0.56
N ILE A 143 -6.12 -18.58 -0.12
CA ILE A 143 -6.57 -17.19 -0.37
C ILE A 143 -8.07 -17.03 -0.07
N THR A 144 -8.67 -17.98 0.64
CA THR A 144 -10.11 -18.07 0.88
C THR A 144 -10.41 -17.99 2.36
N ILE A 145 -11.41 -17.17 2.72
CA ILE A 145 -11.99 -17.15 4.06
C ILE A 145 -13.29 -17.95 4.03
N SER A 146 -13.42 -18.91 4.95
CA SER A 146 -14.65 -19.68 5.17
C SER A 146 -15.15 -19.46 6.60
N CYS A 147 -16.38 -18.99 6.75
CA CYS A 147 -17.02 -18.68 8.03
C CYS A 147 -18.13 -19.70 8.33
N TYR A 148 -18.06 -20.34 9.49
CA TYR A 148 -19.00 -21.33 10.00
C TYR A 148 -19.71 -20.79 11.25
N LYS A 149 -20.89 -21.31 11.58
CA LYS A 149 -21.62 -20.83 12.77
C LYS A 149 -20.89 -21.17 14.07
N SER A 150 -20.20 -22.31 14.09
CA SER A 150 -19.38 -22.75 15.21
C SER A 150 -18.18 -23.58 14.72
N ARG A 151 -17.24 -23.86 15.62
CA ARG A 151 -16.05 -24.67 15.32
C ARG A 151 -16.39 -26.11 14.98
N GLU A 152 -17.43 -26.67 15.60
CA GLU A 152 -17.88 -28.05 15.38
C GLU A 152 -18.47 -28.23 13.97
N GLU A 153 -19.02 -27.15 13.40
CA GLU A 153 -19.57 -27.11 12.04
C GLU A 153 -18.49 -26.83 10.97
N ALA A 154 -17.22 -26.68 11.33
CA ALA A 154 -16.14 -26.29 10.41
C ALA A 154 -15.83 -27.33 9.31
N HIS A 155 -16.29 -28.57 9.48
CA HIS A 155 -16.21 -29.63 8.46
C HIS A 155 -17.41 -29.66 7.51
N GLY A 156 -18.44 -28.86 7.79
CA GLY A 156 -19.66 -28.77 6.98
C GLY A 156 -19.59 -27.67 5.93
N THR A 157 -20.74 -27.29 5.39
CA THR A 157 -20.83 -26.18 4.41
C THR A 157 -20.68 -24.84 5.14
N PRO A 158 -19.75 -23.96 4.71
CA PRO A 158 -19.59 -22.64 5.33
C PRO A 158 -20.82 -21.76 5.11
N ALA A 159 -21.17 -20.99 6.14
CA ALA A 159 -22.22 -19.97 6.06
C ALA A 159 -21.84 -18.84 5.09
N HIS A 160 -20.55 -18.49 5.07
CA HIS A 160 -19.96 -17.56 4.11
C HIS A 160 -18.63 -18.12 3.62
N GLN A 161 -18.41 -18.08 2.31
CA GLN A 161 -17.12 -18.41 1.71
C GLN A 161 -16.77 -17.32 0.72
N MET A 162 -15.52 -16.83 0.78
CA MET A 162 -15.07 -15.73 -0.05
C MET A 162 -13.62 -15.94 -0.47
N ASN A 163 -13.39 -15.91 -1.79
CA ASN A 163 -12.05 -15.86 -2.35
C ASN A 163 -11.58 -14.39 -2.37
N LEU A 164 -10.39 -14.13 -1.84
CA LEU A 164 -9.88 -12.79 -1.68
C LEU A 164 -9.05 -12.30 -2.87
N ARG A 165 -8.86 -13.10 -3.93
CA ARG A 165 -8.05 -12.68 -5.08
C ARG A 165 -8.56 -11.34 -5.65
N GLY A 166 -7.67 -10.35 -5.68
CA GLY A 166 -7.95 -9.01 -6.15
C GLY A 166 -8.84 -8.18 -5.24
N CYS A 167 -9.27 -8.65 -4.06
CA CYS A 167 -10.12 -7.86 -3.17
C CYS A 167 -9.43 -6.56 -2.70
N GLU A 168 -10.21 -5.54 -2.36
CA GLU A 168 -9.67 -4.37 -1.66
C GLU A 168 -9.70 -4.65 -0.16
N VAL A 169 -8.59 -4.37 0.52
CA VAL A 169 -8.42 -4.64 1.95
C VAL A 169 -8.10 -3.33 2.64
N THR A 170 -9.07 -2.78 3.37
CA THR A 170 -8.96 -1.47 4.02
C THR A 170 -8.97 -1.64 5.55
N PRO A 171 -7.99 -1.08 6.27
CA PRO A 171 -8.02 -1.06 7.74
C PRO A 171 -9.10 -0.11 8.26
N ASP A 172 -9.76 -0.48 9.35
CA ASP A 172 -10.61 0.42 10.15
C ASP A 172 -10.33 0.15 11.64
N VAL A 173 -9.20 0.70 12.08
CA VAL A 173 -8.64 0.48 13.42
C VAL A 173 -8.82 1.71 14.29
N ASN A 174 -9.34 1.52 15.49
CA ASN A 174 -9.25 2.47 16.59
C ASN A 174 -8.79 1.70 17.83
N ILE A 175 -7.55 1.97 18.23
CA ILE A 175 -6.88 1.27 19.32
C ILE A 175 -7.53 1.57 20.69
N SER A 176 -7.73 2.85 21.01
CA SER A 176 -8.32 3.25 22.30
C SER A 176 -9.76 2.74 22.46
N GLY A 177 -10.48 2.59 21.34
CA GLY A 177 -11.81 2.01 21.28
C GLY A 177 -11.86 0.49 21.09
N GLN A 178 -10.72 -0.23 21.13
CA GLN A 178 -10.62 -1.67 20.85
C GLN A 178 -11.41 -2.10 19.60
N LYS A 179 -11.24 -1.34 18.53
CA LYS A 179 -11.88 -1.56 17.24
C LYS A 179 -10.81 -2.01 16.26
N PHE A 180 -10.85 -3.27 15.87
CA PHE A 180 -9.91 -3.87 14.93
C PHE A 180 -10.66 -4.44 13.73
N ASN A 181 -11.12 -3.55 12.84
CA ASN A 181 -11.90 -3.97 11.68
C ASN A 181 -11.03 -4.06 10.42
N ILE A 182 -11.32 -5.06 9.60
CA ILE A 182 -10.80 -5.24 8.25
C ILE A 182 -12.00 -5.17 7.31
N LYS A 183 -12.03 -4.17 6.43
CA LYS A 183 -13.06 -4.04 5.40
C LYS A 183 -12.56 -4.69 4.12
N LEU A 184 -13.35 -5.63 3.61
CA LEU A 184 -13.04 -6.40 2.41
C LEU A 184 -14.06 -6.04 1.33
N LEU A 185 -13.59 -5.53 0.21
CA LEU A 185 -14.39 -5.31 -0.99
C LEU A 185 -14.08 -6.39 -2.03
N ILE A 186 -14.89 -7.45 -2.00
CA ILE A 186 -14.64 -8.68 -2.74
C ILE A 186 -15.36 -8.62 -4.09
N PRO A 187 -14.67 -8.88 -5.22
CA PRO A 187 -15.30 -8.92 -6.53
C PRO A 187 -16.22 -10.14 -6.62
N VAL A 188 -17.42 -9.92 -7.14
CA VAL A 188 -18.37 -10.99 -7.52
C VAL A 188 -18.92 -10.68 -8.92
N ALA A 189 -19.51 -11.67 -9.59
CA ALA A 189 -19.99 -11.50 -10.97
C ALA A 189 -20.90 -10.27 -11.18
N ASP A 190 -21.73 -9.94 -10.18
CA ASP A 190 -22.69 -8.82 -10.23
C ASP A 190 -22.22 -7.57 -9.45
N GLY A 191 -20.91 -7.34 -9.32
CA GLY A 191 -20.33 -6.12 -8.74
C GLY A 191 -19.41 -6.39 -7.55
N MET A 192 -19.57 -5.61 -6.46
CA MET A 192 -18.73 -5.72 -5.27
C MET A 192 -19.55 -6.21 -4.07
N ASN A 193 -19.01 -7.19 -3.38
CA ASN A 193 -19.54 -7.67 -2.12
C ASN A 193 -18.68 -7.16 -0.96
N GLU A 194 -19.24 -6.28 -0.15
CA GLU A 194 -18.57 -5.72 1.02
C GLU A 194 -18.76 -6.63 2.24
N ILE A 195 -17.67 -6.99 2.92
CA ILE A 195 -17.66 -7.77 4.16
C ILE A 195 -16.70 -7.14 5.14
N TRP A 196 -17.12 -6.97 6.38
CA TRP A 196 -16.29 -6.44 7.46
C TRP A 196 -15.99 -7.54 8.47
N LEU A 197 -14.72 -7.77 8.73
CA LEU A 197 -14.24 -8.67 9.76
C LEU A 197 -13.82 -7.82 10.96
N ARG A 198 -14.27 -8.17 12.16
CA ARG A 198 -13.86 -7.54 13.40
C ARG A 198 -13.15 -8.56 14.28
N CYS A 199 -11.90 -8.24 14.56
CA CYS A 199 -11.02 -8.99 15.45
C CYS A 199 -11.21 -8.47 16.88
N ASP A 200 -10.89 -9.33 17.87
CA ASP A 200 -11.00 -8.98 19.28
C ASP A 200 -9.64 -8.54 19.88
N ALA A 201 -8.52 -8.87 19.25
CA ALA A 201 -7.17 -8.52 19.72
C ALA A 201 -6.23 -8.07 18.59
N GLU A 202 -5.22 -7.27 18.93
CA GLU A 202 -4.19 -6.77 18.00
C GLU A 202 -3.45 -7.90 17.28
N LYS A 203 -3.07 -8.96 18.02
CA LYS A 203 -2.37 -10.12 17.46
C LYS A 203 -3.19 -10.84 16.40
N GLN A 204 -4.46 -11.08 16.72
CA GLN A 204 -5.41 -11.67 15.80
C GLN A 204 -5.59 -10.76 14.57
N TYR A 205 -5.80 -9.46 14.78
CA TYR A 205 -5.93 -8.50 13.69
C TYR A 205 -4.72 -8.48 12.77
N ALA A 206 -3.51 -8.46 13.32
CA ALA A 206 -2.28 -8.40 12.52
C ALA A 206 -2.12 -9.65 11.62
N GLN A 207 -2.37 -10.83 12.17
CA GLN A 207 -2.34 -12.10 11.42
C GLN A 207 -3.37 -12.10 10.28
N TRP A 208 -4.62 -11.78 10.59
CA TRP A 208 -5.71 -11.78 9.61
C TRP A 208 -5.57 -10.68 8.56
N MET A 209 -5.11 -9.49 8.95
CA MET A 209 -4.88 -8.37 8.03
C MET A 209 -3.73 -8.65 7.06
N ALA A 210 -2.61 -9.19 7.55
CA ALA A 210 -1.49 -9.62 6.70
C ALA A 210 -1.95 -10.69 5.70
N ALA A 211 -2.69 -11.70 6.16
CA ALA A 211 -3.23 -12.75 5.31
C ALA A 211 -4.16 -12.20 4.22
N CYS A 212 -5.07 -11.29 4.57
CA CYS A 212 -5.96 -10.64 3.60
C CYS A 212 -5.18 -9.82 2.57
N ARG A 213 -4.15 -9.05 2.99
CA ARG A 213 -3.30 -8.24 2.10
C ARG A 213 -2.47 -9.07 1.13
N LEU A 214 -2.02 -10.25 1.54
CA LEU A 214 -1.33 -11.18 0.64
C LEU A 214 -2.30 -11.85 -0.33
N ALA A 215 -3.43 -12.32 0.18
CA ALA A 215 -4.43 -13.00 -0.64
C ALA A 215 -5.07 -12.08 -1.70
N SER A 216 -5.20 -10.77 -1.42
CA SER A 216 -5.61 -9.79 -2.43
C SER A 216 -4.66 -9.71 -3.62
N LYS A 217 -3.35 -9.92 -3.38
CA LYS A 217 -2.31 -10.02 -4.40
C LYS A 217 -2.15 -11.43 -4.97
N GLY A 218 -2.99 -12.38 -4.55
CA GLY A 218 -2.95 -13.78 -4.98
C GLY A 218 -1.85 -14.62 -4.32
N LYS A 219 -1.20 -14.11 -3.28
CA LYS A 219 -0.19 -14.82 -2.47
C LYS A 219 -0.84 -15.51 -1.26
N THR A 220 -0.27 -16.61 -0.79
CA THR A 220 -0.76 -17.35 0.39
C THR A 220 0.07 -17.01 1.64
N MET A 221 -0.35 -17.49 2.81
CA MET A 221 0.42 -17.37 4.06
C MET A 221 1.70 -18.21 4.08
N ALA A 222 1.92 -19.06 3.07
CA ALA A 222 3.19 -19.78 2.89
C ALA A 222 4.27 -18.90 2.22
N ASP A 223 3.92 -17.71 1.71
CA ASP A 223 4.87 -16.74 1.18
C ASP A 223 5.78 -16.21 2.31
N SER A 224 7.09 -16.13 2.06
CA SER A 224 8.08 -15.70 3.06
C SER A 224 7.81 -14.31 3.64
N SER A 225 7.10 -13.45 2.92
CA SER A 225 6.73 -12.10 3.38
C SER A 225 5.61 -12.07 4.42
N TYR A 226 4.88 -13.17 4.66
CA TYR A 226 3.74 -13.19 5.58
C TYR A 226 4.13 -12.84 7.01
N ASN A 227 5.15 -13.50 7.56
CA ASN A 227 5.58 -13.25 8.94
C ASN A 227 6.11 -11.82 9.12
N LEU A 228 6.82 -11.30 8.12
CA LEU A 228 7.32 -9.92 8.12
C LEU A 228 6.16 -8.91 8.12
N GLU A 229 5.13 -9.13 7.29
CA GLU A 229 3.94 -8.27 7.25
C GLU A 229 3.19 -8.29 8.59
N VAL A 230 3.05 -9.45 9.25
CA VAL A 230 2.46 -9.55 10.58
C VAL A 230 3.24 -8.72 11.61
N GLN A 231 4.57 -8.82 11.62
CA GLN A 231 5.40 -8.02 12.52
C GLN A 231 5.29 -6.51 12.23
N ASN A 232 5.26 -6.13 10.96
CA ASN A 232 5.10 -4.73 10.54
C ASN A 232 3.79 -4.11 11.07
N ILE A 233 2.69 -4.87 10.99
CA ILE A 233 1.37 -4.44 11.50
C ILE A 233 1.37 -4.38 13.02
N LEU A 234 1.94 -5.37 13.71
CA LEU A 234 2.04 -5.35 15.18
C LEU A 234 2.84 -4.17 15.69
N SER A 235 3.97 -3.87 15.06
CA SER A 235 4.78 -2.71 15.41
C SER A 235 4.01 -1.40 15.18
N PHE A 236 3.22 -1.31 14.10
CA PHE A 236 2.36 -0.14 13.85
C PHE A 236 1.28 0.04 14.93
N LEU A 237 0.66 -1.04 15.40
CA LEU A 237 -0.34 -0.98 16.47
C LEU A 237 0.30 -0.56 17.81
N LYS A 238 1.46 -1.13 18.15
CA LYS A 238 2.19 -0.76 19.38
C LYS A 238 2.59 0.71 19.41
N MET A 239 2.97 1.28 18.27
CA MET A 239 3.27 2.72 18.13
C MET A 239 2.06 3.61 18.42
N GLN A 240 0.84 3.09 18.27
CA GLN A 240 -0.39 3.81 18.57
C GLN A 240 -0.89 3.56 20.02
N HIS A 241 -0.26 2.67 20.79
CA HIS A 241 -0.64 2.28 22.17
C HIS A 241 0.07 3.04 23.29
N MET A 242 1.23 3.68 23.04
CA MET A 242 1.93 4.48 24.06
C MET A 242 1.41 5.93 23.97
N ASN A 243 0.74 6.52 24.96
CA ASN A 243 1.21 6.81 26.32
C ASN A 243 0.07 6.89 27.36
N PRO A 244 0.15 6.15 28.48
CA PRO A 244 -0.39 6.58 29.77
C PRO A 244 0.74 6.79 30.79
N ASP A 245 1.73 7.62 30.48
CA ASP A 245 2.44 8.45 31.47
C ASP A 245 3.33 9.49 30.76
N PRO A 246 3.26 10.78 31.12
CA PRO A 246 4.17 11.78 30.59
C PRO A 246 5.55 11.57 31.22
N GLN A 247 6.44 10.87 30.51
CA GLN A 247 7.86 11.04 30.78
C GLN A 247 8.22 12.49 30.42
N ILE A 248 8.47 13.29 31.45
CA ILE A 248 9.04 14.63 31.33
C ILE A 248 10.42 14.47 30.72
N ILE A 249 10.51 14.61 29.40
CA ILE A 249 11.77 14.81 28.70
C ILE A 249 12.19 16.25 29.02
N GLU A 250 13.40 16.41 29.57
CA GLU A 250 14.00 17.73 29.79
C GLU A 250 13.95 18.57 28.50
N PRO A 251 13.71 19.89 28.59
CA PRO A 251 13.55 20.74 27.43
C PRO A 251 14.91 20.95 26.76
N ILE A 252 15.31 20.01 25.91
CA ILE A 252 16.16 20.34 24.77
C ILE A 252 15.31 21.30 23.95
N THR A 253 15.73 22.56 23.88
CA THR A 253 15.13 23.60 23.04
C THR A 253 14.96 23.05 21.62
N THR A 254 13.75 22.58 21.32
CA THR A 254 13.40 21.92 20.08
C THR A 254 12.65 22.94 19.27
N ASP A 255 13.38 23.65 18.42
CA ASP A 255 12.83 24.69 17.56
C ASP A 255 12.13 24.02 16.36
N ILE A 256 10.97 23.42 16.63
CA ILE A 256 10.11 22.87 15.58
C ILE A 256 9.54 24.04 14.82
N ASN A 257 9.90 24.14 13.54
CA ASN A 257 9.27 25.05 12.59
C ASN A 257 8.14 24.32 11.83
N PRO A 258 6.85 24.54 12.17
CA PRO A 258 5.74 23.86 11.51
C PRO A 258 5.61 24.25 10.04
N GLU A 259 6.10 25.42 9.65
CA GLU A 259 5.95 25.95 8.28
C GLU A 259 6.61 25.08 7.21
N CYS A 260 7.57 24.24 7.62
CA CYS A 260 8.28 23.31 6.74
C CYS A 260 7.82 21.84 6.87
N LEU A 261 6.86 21.57 7.76
CA LEU A 261 6.46 20.20 8.15
C LEU A 261 5.00 19.87 7.84
N VAL A 262 4.15 20.88 7.62
CA VAL A 262 2.74 20.69 7.28
C VAL A 262 2.36 21.47 6.04
N SER A 263 1.30 21.04 5.34
CA SER A 263 0.80 21.76 4.17
C SER A 263 0.23 23.15 4.54
N PRO A 264 0.19 24.11 3.59
CA PRO A 264 -0.25 25.48 3.85
C PRO A 264 -1.67 25.61 4.44
N ARG A 265 -2.58 24.66 4.18
CA ARG A 265 -3.93 24.66 4.73
C ARG A 265 -3.94 24.55 6.25
N TYR A 266 -3.04 23.76 6.84
CA TYR A 266 -2.97 23.60 8.30
C TYR A 266 -2.40 24.85 8.98
N LEU A 267 -1.45 25.54 8.34
CA LEU A 267 -0.91 26.83 8.82
C LEU A 267 -1.97 27.93 8.82
N LYS A 268 -2.93 27.89 7.87
CA LYS A 268 -4.07 28.82 7.84
C LYS A 268 -5.13 28.48 8.90
N LYS A 269 -5.31 27.20 9.21
CA LYS A 269 -6.37 26.71 10.13
C LYS A 269 -5.96 26.78 11.60
N TYR A 270 -4.69 26.55 11.91
CA TYR A 270 -4.19 26.40 13.28
C TYR A 270 -3.02 27.36 13.57
N LYS A 271 -2.86 27.74 14.84
CA LYS A 271 -1.70 28.54 15.28
C LYS A 271 -0.45 27.66 15.32
N ASN A 272 0.72 28.19 14.96
CA ASN A 272 2.01 27.47 14.99
C ASN A 272 2.23 26.71 16.30
N LYS A 273 1.99 27.34 17.46
CA LYS A 273 2.15 26.68 18.78
C LYS A 273 1.29 25.42 18.95
N GLN A 274 0.06 25.43 18.42
CA GLN A 274 -0.84 24.26 18.50
C GLN A 274 -0.34 23.13 17.59
N ILE A 275 0.16 23.48 16.40
CA ILE A 275 0.72 22.51 15.46
C ILE A 275 1.98 21.89 16.06
N SER A 276 2.92 22.70 16.56
CA SER A 276 4.15 22.22 17.21
C SER A 276 3.86 21.25 18.36
N ALA A 277 2.87 21.55 19.21
CA ALA A 277 2.49 20.67 20.32
C ALA A 277 2.01 19.29 19.83
N ARG A 278 1.18 19.25 18.78
CA ARG A 278 0.66 18.00 18.20
C ARG A 278 1.73 17.22 17.45
N ILE A 279 2.65 17.90 16.78
CA ILE A 279 3.82 17.27 16.17
C ILE A 279 4.68 16.60 17.24
N LEU A 280 4.93 17.27 18.37
CA LEU A 280 5.70 16.70 19.49
C LEU A 280 5.00 15.48 20.12
N GLU A 281 3.68 15.54 20.27
CA GLU A 281 2.89 14.42 20.76
C GLU A 281 3.02 13.20 19.82
N ALA A 282 2.84 13.40 18.52
CA ALA A 282 3.04 12.34 17.53
C ALA A 282 4.51 11.87 17.43
N HIS A 283 5.48 12.76 17.68
CA HIS A 283 6.92 12.45 17.64
C HIS A 283 7.33 11.40 18.68
N GLN A 284 6.68 11.36 19.84
CA GLN A 284 6.94 10.35 20.87
C GLN A 284 6.83 8.92 20.34
N ASN A 285 5.94 8.68 19.38
CA ASN A 285 5.69 7.37 18.79
C ASN A 285 6.75 6.93 17.76
N VAL A 286 7.58 7.87 17.29
CA VAL A 286 8.57 7.63 16.23
C VAL A 286 10.01 7.92 16.66
N ALA A 287 10.22 8.44 17.87
CA ALA A 287 11.51 8.94 18.35
C ALA A 287 12.65 7.90 18.41
N GLN A 288 12.31 6.60 18.43
CA GLN A 288 13.26 5.48 18.50
C GLN A 288 13.58 4.85 17.14
N MET A 289 12.98 5.33 16.06
CA MET A 289 13.20 4.76 14.73
C MET A 289 14.60 5.11 14.21
N SER A 290 15.19 4.21 13.42
CA SER A 290 16.36 4.58 12.62
C SER A 290 15.98 5.53 11.48
N LEU A 291 16.96 6.19 10.87
CA LEU A 291 16.73 7.11 9.75
C LEU A 291 16.02 6.42 8.58
N ILE A 292 16.43 5.20 8.23
CA ILE A 292 15.85 4.45 7.12
C ILE A 292 14.47 3.90 7.48
N GLU A 293 14.28 3.45 8.72
CA GLU A 293 12.98 2.97 9.20
C GLU A 293 11.95 4.09 9.19
N ALA A 294 12.30 5.30 9.65
CA ALA A 294 11.40 6.44 9.63
C ALA A 294 10.95 6.81 8.20
N LYS A 295 11.87 6.77 7.22
CA LYS A 295 11.54 6.97 5.79
C LYS A 295 10.60 5.89 5.27
N MET A 296 10.87 4.62 5.59
CA MET A 296 10.00 3.51 5.22
C MET A 296 8.61 3.63 5.83
N ARG A 297 8.50 4.02 7.09
CA ARG A 297 7.22 4.27 7.77
C ARG A 297 6.45 5.42 7.13
N PHE A 298 7.14 6.48 6.73
CA PHE A 298 6.53 7.59 5.97
C PHE A 298 5.94 7.09 4.65
N ILE A 299 6.70 6.30 3.88
CA ILE A 299 6.23 5.72 2.61
C ILE A 299 5.04 4.78 2.85
N GLN A 300 5.08 3.93 3.88
CA GLN A 300 3.99 3.02 4.22
C GLN A 300 2.70 3.76 4.61
N ALA A 301 2.81 4.85 5.38
CA ALA A 301 1.68 5.70 5.72
C ALA A 301 1.10 6.37 4.46
N TRP A 302 1.95 6.88 3.57
CA TRP A 302 1.53 7.43 2.26
C TRP A 302 0.83 6.39 1.39
N GLN A 303 1.31 5.15 1.36
CA GLN A 303 0.68 4.03 0.64
C GLN A 303 -0.70 3.63 1.19
N SER A 304 -1.00 3.99 2.44
CA SER A 304 -2.27 3.68 3.10
C SER A 304 -3.37 4.70 2.83
N LEU A 305 -3.03 5.84 2.22
CA LEU A 305 -4.00 6.87 1.87
C LEU A 305 -4.99 6.38 0.79
N PRO A 306 -6.27 6.77 0.84
CA PRO A 306 -7.29 6.27 -0.09
C PRO A 306 -6.98 6.49 -1.57
N GLU A 307 -6.46 7.68 -1.91
CA GLU A 307 -6.15 8.09 -3.29
C GLU A 307 -4.73 7.67 -3.73
N PHE A 308 -4.03 6.86 -2.93
CA PHE A 308 -2.67 6.44 -3.23
C PHE A 308 -2.60 5.67 -4.55
N GLY A 309 -1.66 6.10 -5.41
CA GLY A 309 -1.28 5.38 -6.62
C GLY A 309 -2.31 5.47 -7.76
N ILE A 310 -3.21 6.46 -7.71
CA ILE A 310 -4.12 6.78 -8.81
C ILE A 310 -3.48 7.85 -9.69
N THR A 311 -3.23 7.53 -10.95
CA THR A 311 -2.82 8.50 -11.98
C THR A 311 -4.04 8.92 -12.80
N HIS A 312 -4.38 10.21 -12.78
CA HIS A 312 -5.58 10.75 -13.39
C HIS A 312 -5.31 11.28 -14.81
N PHE A 313 -6.21 10.97 -15.74
CA PHE A 313 -6.23 11.57 -17.07
C PHE A 313 -7.63 12.09 -17.39
N LEU A 314 -7.73 13.30 -17.95
CA LEU A 314 -8.99 13.81 -18.48
C LEU A 314 -9.40 12.99 -19.71
N ALA A 315 -10.61 12.42 -19.67
CA ALA A 315 -11.08 11.49 -20.68
C ALA A 315 -12.57 11.68 -20.98
N LYS A 316 -12.92 11.39 -22.24
CA LYS A 316 -14.30 11.35 -22.72
C LYS A 316 -14.69 9.91 -23.02
N PHE A 317 -15.62 9.38 -22.22
CA PHE A 317 -16.09 8.01 -22.35
C PHE A 317 -17.13 7.90 -23.47
N GLN A 318 -17.19 6.74 -24.13
CA GLN A 318 -18.18 6.48 -25.18
C GLN A 318 -19.61 6.65 -24.64
N GLY A 319 -20.40 7.49 -25.31
CA GLY A 319 -21.77 7.85 -24.88
C GLY A 319 -21.84 8.95 -23.79
N GLY A 320 -20.69 9.38 -23.26
CA GLY A 320 -20.58 10.50 -22.33
C GLY A 320 -20.69 11.86 -23.04
N LYS A 321 -21.46 12.78 -22.44
CA LYS A 321 -21.59 14.17 -22.95
C LYS A 321 -20.60 15.13 -22.31
N LYS A 322 -20.04 14.79 -21.15
CA LYS A 322 -19.11 15.60 -20.37
C LYS A 322 -17.75 14.91 -20.32
N ASP A 323 -16.72 15.70 -20.09
CA ASP A 323 -15.40 15.19 -19.77
C ASP A 323 -15.40 14.70 -18.31
N GLU A 324 -14.74 13.57 -18.09
CA GLU A 324 -14.63 12.85 -16.82
C GLU A 324 -13.16 12.47 -16.63
N LEU A 325 -12.83 11.76 -15.56
CA LEU A 325 -11.47 11.27 -15.32
C LEU A 325 -11.39 9.76 -15.53
N ILE A 326 -10.28 9.31 -16.13
CA ILE A 326 -9.82 7.94 -16.04
C ILE A 326 -8.63 7.88 -15.08
N GLY A 327 -8.84 7.27 -13.92
CA GLY A 327 -7.82 6.92 -12.94
C GLY A 327 -7.21 5.56 -13.27
N ILE A 328 -5.88 5.50 -13.33
CA ILE A 328 -5.13 4.25 -13.54
C ILE A 328 -4.34 3.94 -12.27
N THR A 329 -4.51 2.74 -11.74
CA THR A 329 -3.74 2.25 -10.60
C THR A 329 -3.03 0.95 -10.97
N TYR A 330 -2.26 0.38 -10.03
CA TYR A 330 -1.51 -0.84 -10.28
C TYR A 330 -2.38 -2.07 -10.65
N ASN A 331 -3.67 -2.07 -10.34
CA ASN A 331 -4.53 -3.24 -10.53
C ASN A 331 -5.90 -2.95 -11.16
N ARG A 332 -6.23 -1.68 -11.45
CA ARG A 332 -7.55 -1.29 -11.95
C ARG A 332 -7.54 0.03 -12.72
N LEU A 333 -8.57 0.17 -13.56
CA LEU A 333 -9.01 1.42 -14.17
C LEU A 333 -10.26 1.92 -13.44
N ILE A 334 -10.35 3.23 -13.22
CA ILE A 334 -11.44 3.86 -12.48
C ILE A 334 -11.98 5.02 -13.32
N ARG A 335 -13.26 5.02 -13.64
CA ARG A 335 -13.96 6.19 -14.18
C ARG A 335 -14.41 7.03 -13.00
N MET A 336 -14.02 8.30 -12.97
CA MET A 336 -14.24 9.20 -11.85
C MET A 336 -14.92 10.49 -12.32
N ASP A 337 -15.72 11.10 -11.45
CA ASP A 337 -16.30 12.42 -11.72
C ASP A 337 -15.19 13.49 -11.68
N ALA A 338 -15.12 14.34 -12.72
CA ALA A 338 -14.05 15.34 -12.82
C ALA A 338 -14.18 16.49 -11.80
N SER A 339 -15.35 16.67 -11.18
CA SER A 339 -15.57 17.75 -10.22
C SER A 339 -15.42 17.30 -8.77
N THR A 340 -15.84 16.08 -8.44
CA THR A 340 -15.76 15.56 -7.06
C THR A 340 -14.59 14.59 -6.85
N GLY A 341 -14.06 13.98 -7.91
CA GLY A 341 -13.09 12.88 -7.79
C GLY A 341 -13.72 11.53 -7.41
N ASP A 342 -15.04 11.46 -7.24
CA ASP A 342 -15.68 10.22 -6.81
C ASP A 342 -15.62 9.13 -7.88
N ALA A 343 -15.37 7.89 -7.47
CA ALA A 343 -15.39 6.74 -8.35
C ALA A 343 -16.81 6.42 -8.83
N ILE A 344 -17.03 6.48 -10.15
CA ILE A 344 -18.30 6.16 -10.82
C ILE A 344 -18.34 4.67 -11.17
N LYS A 345 -17.28 4.13 -11.77
CA LYS A 345 -17.16 2.72 -12.15
C LYS A 345 -15.71 2.26 -12.14
N THR A 346 -15.48 1.01 -11.78
CA THR A 346 -14.14 0.42 -11.64
C THR A 346 -14.04 -0.87 -12.46
N TRP A 347 -12.95 -1.01 -13.21
CA TRP A 347 -12.60 -2.23 -13.96
C TRP A 347 -11.26 -2.77 -13.50
N ARG A 348 -11.14 -4.08 -13.32
CA ARG A 348 -9.93 -4.69 -12.76
C ARG A 348 -9.06 -5.29 -13.85
N PHE A 349 -7.74 -5.11 -13.73
CA PHE A 349 -6.77 -5.72 -14.63
C PHE A 349 -6.81 -7.26 -14.60
N SER A 350 -7.19 -7.87 -13.49
CA SER A 350 -7.37 -9.34 -13.40
C SER A 350 -8.40 -9.90 -14.38
N ASN A 351 -9.37 -9.07 -14.78
CA ASN A 351 -10.45 -9.45 -15.69
C ASN A 351 -10.20 -8.92 -17.11
N MET A 352 -9.11 -8.19 -17.33
CA MET A 352 -8.75 -7.62 -18.62
C MET A 352 -8.24 -8.73 -19.54
N LYS A 353 -8.83 -8.84 -20.72
CA LYS A 353 -8.41 -9.79 -21.77
C LYS A 353 -7.35 -9.17 -22.66
N GLN A 354 -7.64 -7.97 -23.16
CA GLN A 354 -6.78 -7.20 -24.06
C GLN A 354 -7.16 -5.73 -24.03
N TRP A 355 -6.27 -4.86 -24.53
CA TRP A 355 -6.61 -3.49 -24.87
C TRP A 355 -6.06 -3.15 -26.26
N ASN A 356 -6.77 -2.29 -26.96
CA ASN A 356 -6.39 -1.79 -28.26
C ASN A 356 -6.44 -0.27 -28.27
N VAL A 357 -5.55 0.36 -29.03
CA VAL A 357 -5.56 1.80 -29.26
C VAL A 357 -5.81 2.04 -30.74
N ASN A 358 -6.91 2.70 -31.06
CA ASN A 358 -7.13 3.23 -32.40
C ASN A 358 -6.46 4.60 -32.50
N TRP A 359 -5.30 4.64 -33.15
CA TRP A 359 -4.48 5.85 -33.29
C TRP A 359 -5.12 6.95 -34.14
N GLU A 360 -5.98 6.58 -35.10
CA GLU A 360 -6.66 7.54 -35.98
C GLU A 360 -7.63 8.43 -35.21
N ILE A 361 -8.44 7.80 -34.35
CA ILE A 361 -9.45 8.50 -33.52
C ILE A 361 -9.00 8.70 -32.07
N LYS A 362 -7.74 8.35 -31.75
CA LYS A 362 -7.14 8.43 -30.42
C LYS A 362 -8.03 7.80 -29.33
N MET A 363 -8.55 6.60 -29.61
CA MET A 363 -9.47 5.91 -28.70
C MET A 363 -8.83 4.67 -28.13
N VAL A 364 -8.81 4.57 -26.80
CA VAL A 364 -8.43 3.36 -26.08
C VAL A 364 -9.69 2.51 -25.87
N THR A 365 -9.61 1.23 -26.21
CA THR A 365 -10.67 0.24 -25.96
C THR A 365 -10.10 -0.92 -25.16
N VAL A 366 -10.72 -1.24 -24.03
CA VAL A 366 -10.29 -2.31 -23.12
C VAL A 366 -11.40 -3.35 -23.02
N GLU A 367 -11.04 -4.60 -23.27
CA GLU A 367 -11.96 -5.74 -23.21
C GLU A 367 -11.79 -6.51 -21.91
N PHE A 368 -12.92 -6.89 -21.31
CA PHE A 368 -12.96 -7.63 -20.05
C PHE A 368 -13.69 -8.96 -20.20
N ALA A 369 -13.50 -9.87 -19.25
CA ALA A 369 -14.03 -11.22 -19.33
C ALA A 369 -15.55 -11.29 -19.40
N ASP A 370 -16.23 -10.58 -18.48
CA ASP A 370 -17.66 -10.66 -18.21
C ASP A 370 -18.33 -9.27 -18.15
N GLU A 371 -17.69 -8.25 -18.74
CA GLU A 371 -18.21 -6.87 -18.75
C GLU A 371 -18.15 -6.25 -20.16
N PRO A 372 -19.04 -5.28 -20.46
CA PRO A 372 -18.94 -4.49 -21.68
C PRO A 372 -17.56 -3.83 -21.81
N SER A 373 -17.06 -3.76 -23.05
CA SER A 373 -15.81 -3.09 -23.36
C SER A 373 -15.82 -1.63 -22.89
N LEU A 374 -14.75 -1.20 -22.26
CA LEU A 374 -14.51 0.19 -21.89
C LEU A 374 -13.89 0.92 -23.09
N ALA A 375 -14.49 1.99 -23.56
CA ALA A 375 -13.92 2.84 -24.59
C ALA A 375 -13.91 4.32 -24.17
N PHE A 376 -12.76 4.98 -24.35
CA PHE A 376 -12.58 6.39 -24.02
C PHE A 376 -11.49 7.05 -24.88
N ILE A 377 -11.56 8.37 -24.99
CA ILE A 377 -10.59 9.23 -25.67
C ILE A 377 -9.98 10.17 -24.63
N CYS A 378 -8.66 10.27 -24.57
CA CYS A 378 -7.98 11.23 -23.69
C CYS A 378 -8.05 12.64 -24.29
N ALA A 379 -8.42 13.63 -23.48
CA ALA A 379 -8.64 15.00 -23.94
C ALA A 379 -7.34 15.81 -24.07
N GLU A 380 -6.45 15.70 -23.09
CA GLU A 380 -5.25 16.55 -22.99
C GLU A 380 -3.95 15.80 -23.32
N VAL A 381 -3.90 14.50 -23.02
CA VAL A 381 -2.69 13.67 -23.15
C VAL A 381 -2.85 12.70 -24.31
N ASP A 382 -1.77 12.44 -25.04
CA ASP A 382 -1.76 11.41 -26.07
C ASP A 382 -2.10 10.03 -25.47
N CYS A 383 -2.95 9.26 -26.14
CA CYS A 383 -3.34 7.92 -25.73
C CYS A 383 -2.14 6.95 -25.59
N LYS A 384 -0.98 7.28 -26.19
CA LYS A 384 0.29 6.59 -25.95
C LYS A 384 0.65 6.52 -24.47
N VAL A 385 0.44 7.60 -23.72
CA VAL A 385 0.79 7.64 -22.29
C VAL A 385 -0.10 6.68 -21.51
N VAL A 386 -1.41 6.72 -21.73
CA VAL A 386 -2.36 5.80 -21.10
C VAL A 386 -2.08 4.35 -21.48
N HIS A 387 -1.78 4.09 -22.75
CA HIS A 387 -1.36 2.77 -23.22
C HIS A 387 -0.12 2.26 -22.47
N GLU A 388 0.90 3.09 -22.31
CA GLU A 388 2.13 2.77 -21.57
C GLU A 388 1.86 2.55 -20.07
N PHE A 389 0.92 3.28 -19.47
CA PHE A 389 0.52 3.06 -18.08
C PHE A 389 -0.15 1.69 -17.88
N ILE A 390 -1.08 1.32 -18.77
CA ILE A 390 -1.74 0.00 -18.73
C ILE A 390 -0.69 -1.11 -18.92
N GLY A 391 0.09 -1.05 -20.01
CA GLY A 391 1.11 -2.05 -20.32
C GLY A 391 2.19 -2.15 -19.25
N GLY A 392 2.65 -1.02 -18.74
CA GLY A 392 3.64 -0.95 -17.68
C GLY A 392 3.14 -1.56 -16.37
N TYR A 393 1.93 -1.26 -15.91
CA TYR A 393 1.41 -1.91 -14.69
C TYR A 393 1.21 -3.42 -14.86
N ILE A 394 0.80 -3.88 -16.05
CA ILE A 394 0.74 -5.31 -16.37
C ILE A 394 2.13 -5.94 -16.30
N PHE A 395 3.14 -5.32 -16.92
CA PHE A 395 4.53 -5.76 -16.84
C PHE A 395 5.03 -5.82 -15.38
N LEU A 396 4.80 -4.78 -14.58
CA LEU A 396 5.26 -4.75 -13.20
C LEU A 396 4.63 -5.86 -12.34
N SER A 397 3.43 -6.33 -12.70
CA SER A 397 2.74 -7.43 -12.04
C SER A 397 3.29 -8.83 -12.37
N THR A 398 3.99 -8.99 -13.51
CA THR A 398 4.59 -10.27 -13.89
C THR A 398 5.88 -10.55 -13.12
N ARG A 399 6.59 -9.50 -12.67
CA ARG A 399 7.85 -9.60 -11.92
C ARG A 399 7.78 -10.44 -10.64
N ALA A 400 6.62 -10.54 -9.99
CA ALA A 400 6.46 -11.36 -8.79
C ALA A 400 6.54 -12.88 -9.07
N LYS A 401 6.41 -13.30 -10.34
CA LYS A 401 6.52 -14.69 -10.80
C LYS A 401 7.86 -14.99 -11.45
N ASP A 402 8.64 -13.96 -11.73
CA ASP A 402 9.91 -14.10 -12.40
C ASP A 402 11.00 -14.40 -11.37
N GLN A 403 11.69 -15.52 -11.56
CA GLN A 403 12.86 -15.90 -10.75
C GLN A 403 14.16 -15.40 -11.39
N ASN A 404 14.09 -14.77 -12.56
CA ASN A 404 15.24 -14.15 -13.18
C ASN A 404 15.58 -12.82 -12.50
N GLU A 405 16.85 -12.62 -12.16
CA GLU A 405 17.34 -11.35 -11.61
C GLU A 405 17.35 -10.21 -12.65
N SER A 406 17.28 -10.54 -13.95
CA SER A 406 17.32 -9.57 -15.06
C SER A 406 15.93 -9.12 -15.52
N LEU A 407 15.79 -7.83 -15.80
CA LEU A 407 14.55 -7.24 -16.33
C LEU A 407 14.27 -7.72 -17.76
N ASP A 408 13.07 -8.27 -18.01
CA ASP A 408 12.63 -8.66 -19.36
C ASP A 408 12.20 -7.42 -20.18
N GLU A 409 13.18 -6.76 -20.81
CA GLU A 409 12.96 -5.57 -21.64
C GLU A 409 12.07 -5.87 -22.86
N GLU A 410 12.19 -7.05 -23.46
CA GLU A 410 11.43 -7.43 -24.64
C GLU A 410 9.93 -7.52 -24.31
N MET A 411 9.59 -8.13 -23.18
CA MET A 411 8.22 -8.15 -22.68
C MET A 411 7.70 -6.74 -22.37
N PHE A 412 8.52 -5.88 -21.77
CA PHE A 412 8.13 -4.50 -21.52
C PHE A 412 7.80 -3.74 -22.82
N TYR A 413 8.66 -3.84 -23.84
CA TYR A 413 8.42 -3.19 -25.14
C TYR A 413 7.17 -3.72 -25.82
N LYS A 414 6.94 -5.04 -25.82
CA LYS A 414 5.72 -5.66 -26.36
C LYS A 414 4.45 -5.11 -25.72
N LEU A 415 4.49 -4.83 -24.41
CA LEU A 415 3.34 -4.32 -23.66
C LEU A 415 3.15 -2.80 -23.78
N THR A 416 4.16 -2.03 -24.18
CA THR A 416 4.12 -0.55 -24.09
C THR A 416 4.30 0.19 -25.42
N SER A 417 4.79 -0.48 -26.45
CA SER A 417 5.07 0.14 -27.77
C SER A 417 4.24 -0.45 -28.91
N GLY A 418 3.40 -1.44 -28.63
CA GLY A 418 2.67 -2.22 -29.62
C GLY A 418 3.53 -3.31 -30.28
N TRP A 419 2.89 -4.15 -31.09
CA TRP A 419 3.57 -5.06 -32.01
C TRP A 419 4.06 -4.20 -33.18
N VAL A 420 5.36 -3.87 -33.22
CA VAL A 420 5.98 -3.32 -34.43
C VAL A 420 6.00 -4.38 -35.52
#